data_AF-A0A916M9J4-F1
#
_entry.id   AF-A0A916M9J4-F1
#
_cell.length_a   1.000
_cell.length_b   1.000
_cell.length_c   1.000
_cell.angle_alpha   90.00
_cell.angle_beta   90.00
_cell.angle_gamma   90.00
#
_symmetry.space_group_name_H-M   'P 1'
#
loop_
_entity.id
_entity.type
_entity.pdbx_description
1 polymer ?
#
loop_
_entity_poly.entity_id
_entity_poly.type
_entity_poly.pdbx_seq_one_letter_code
_entity_poly.pdbx_strand_id
1 'polypeptide(L)'
;MESIGNTWLWGSFCVVVAAMVAVDLFVVGGGRRHRVTFREAATWSVIWVMVSFLFAAGLWWYLDGAGGRARANEKTLEYVTGYLIEKSLAVDNVFVWLMLFSFFGIPLELQKRVLAFGVLGAILMRTVMIFAGAWLIAEFHWVLYLFGAFLLFTGVKMWWFADAKPDLANNPLLKWLRRRLKVTDELQGERFFVRLEGVRHAT
;
A
#
# COMPACT_ATOMS: atom_id res chain seq x y z
N MET A 1 -21.95 -18.35 16.89
CA MET A 1 -21.46 -17.31 15.97
C MET A 1 -21.96 -17.68 14.58
N GLU A 2 -23.01 -17.03 14.09
CA GLU A 2 -23.47 -17.27 12.72
C GLU A 2 -22.43 -16.68 11.76
N SER A 3 -21.78 -17.57 10.99
CA SER A 3 -20.81 -17.16 9.98
C SER A 3 -21.55 -16.42 8.86
N ILE A 4 -21.41 -15.10 8.82
CA ILE A 4 -21.89 -14.24 7.72
C ILE A 4 -21.21 -14.64 6.39
N GLY A 5 -20.07 -15.34 6.46
CA GLY A 5 -19.36 -15.86 5.29
C GLY A 5 -19.91 -17.21 4.82
N ASN A 6 -20.77 -17.20 3.80
CA ASN A 6 -21.04 -18.38 2.97
C ASN A 6 -19.82 -18.65 2.07
N THR A 7 -19.45 -19.92 1.83
CA THR A 7 -18.40 -20.31 0.88
C THR A 7 -18.60 -19.67 -0.49
N TRP A 8 -19.85 -19.48 -0.91
CA TRP A 8 -20.16 -18.76 -2.15
C TRP A 8 -19.75 -17.29 -2.13
N LEU A 9 -19.91 -16.60 -1.00
CA LEU A 9 -19.62 -15.18 -0.82
C LEU A 9 -18.10 -14.95 -0.81
N TRP A 10 -17.36 -15.85 -0.14
CA TRP A 10 -15.90 -15.89 -0.20
C TRP A 10 -15.38 -16.23 -1.59
N GLY A 11 -16.00 -17.19 -2.28
CA GLY A 11 -15.68 -17.54 -3.66
C GLY A 11 -15.86 -16.35 -4.60
N SER A 12 -17.02 -15.67 -4.54
CA SER A 12 -17.28 -14.49 -5.36
C SER A 12 -16.33 -13.34 -5.04
N PHE A 13 -16.02 -13.10 -3.76
CA PHE A 13 -15.07 -12.08 -3.35
C PHE A 13 -13.68 -12.35 -3.93
N CYS A 14 -13.16 -13.57 -3.79
CA CYS A 14 -11.87 -13.96 -4.33
C CYS A 14 -11.82 -13.82 -5.86
N VAL A 15 -12.88 -14.19 -6.57
CA VAL A 15 -12.97 -14.04 -8.03
C VAL A 15 -12.96 -12.57 -8.44
N VAL A 16 -13.74 -11.72 -7.76
CA VAL A 16 -13.76 -10.27 -8.03
C VAL A 16 -12.39 -9.65 -7.78
N VAL A 17 -11.76 -9.96 -6.65
CA VAL A 17 -10.40 -9.46 -6.34
C VAL A 17 -9.39 -9.92 -7.38
N ALA A 18 -9.39 -11.21 -7.74
CA ALA A 18 -8.48 -11.75 -8.75
C ALA A 18 -8.71 -11.10 -10.13
N ALA A 19 -9.96 -10.86 -10.51
CA ALA A 19 -10.32 -10.19 -11.75
C ALA A 19 -9.86 -8.73 -11.75
N MET A 20 -10.08 -7.98 -10.67
CA MET A 20 -9.61 -6.60 -10.54
C MET A 20 -8.08 -6.51 -10.62
N VAL A 21 -7.37 -7.41 -9.94
CA VAL A 21 -5.91 -7.50 -10.02
C VAL A 21 -5.45 -7.83 -11.44
N ALA A 22 -6.11 -8.78 -12.12
CA ALA A 22 -5.80 -9.11 -13.50
C ALA A 22 -6.01 -7.90 -14.43
N VAL A 23 -7.12 -7.18 -14.29
CA VAL A 23 -7.40 -5.96 -15.06
C VAL A 23 -6.33 -4.90 -14.82
N ASP A 24 -5.94 -4.63 -13.58
CA ASP A 24 -4.90 -3.65 -13.26
C ASP A 24 -3.56 -4.03 -13.92
N LEU A 25 -3.18 -5.30 -13.87
CA LEU A 25 -1.92 -5.77 -14.46
C LEU A 25 -1.94 -5.78 -16.00
N PHE A 26 -3.00 -6.31 -16.61
CA PHE A 26 -3.06 -6.51 -18.06
C PHE A 26 -3.49 -5.25 -18.82
N VAL A 27 -4.43 -4.48 -18.27
CA VAL A 27 -5.00 -3.29 -18.92
C VAL A 27 -4.21 -2.03 -18.54
N VAL A 28 -3.93 -1.83 -17.26
CA VAL A 28 -3.26 -0.61 -16.77
C VAL A 28 -1.73 -0.71 -16.87
N GLY A 29 -1.18 -1.93 -16.75
CA GLY A 29 0.25 -2.20 -16.95
C GLY A 29 0.72 -2.06 -18.41
N GLY A 30 -0.16 -2.25 -19.40
CA GLY A 30 0.16 -2.19 -20.83
C GLY A 30 0.04 -0.80 -21.48
N GLY A 31 -0.65 0.15 -20.84
CA GLY A 31 -1.05 1.42 -21.45
C GLY A 31 -0.13 2.61 -21.15
N ARG A 32 0.48 3.13 -22.22
CA ARG A 32 1.10 4.45 -22.50
C ARG A 32 1.80 5.24 -21.37
N ARG A 33 2.99 5.69 -21.76
CA ARG A 33 3.98 6.61 -21.20
C ARG A 33 3.47 8.01 -20.78
N HIS A 34 2.25 8.15 -20.26
CA HIS A 34 1.78 9.45 -19.78
C HIS A 34 2.39 9.72 -18.41
N ARG A 35 3.40 10.59 -18.39
CA ARG A 35 4.00 11.10 -17.16
C ARG A 35 2.99 12.04 -16.53
N VAL A 36 2.25 11.58 -15.52
CA VAL A 36 1.41 12.48 -14.71
C VAL A 36 2.35 13.36 -13.92
N THR A 37 2.28 14.66 -14.16
CA THR A 37 3.11 15.64 -13.47
C THR A 37 2.63 15.77 -12.02
N PHE A 38 3.52 16.10 -11.07
CA PHE A 38 3.13 16.26 -9.66
C PHE A 38 1.94 17.22 -9.48
N ARG A 39 1.91 18.32 -10.25
CA ARG A 39 0.78 19.27 -10.25
C ARG A 39 -0.52 18.64 -10.71
N GLU A 40 -0.50 17.87 -11.80
CA GLU A 40 -1.69 17.18 -12.31
C GLU A 40 -2.19 16.14 -11.29
N ALA A 41 -1.28 15.34 -10.71
CA ALA A 41 -1.63 14.37 -9.67
C ALA A 41 -2.25 15.03 -8.44
N ALA A 42 -1.67 16.15 -7.99
CA ALA A 42 -2.20 16.92 -6.87
C ALA A 42 -3.58 17.51 -7.18
N THR A 43 -3.76 18.11 -8.35
CA THR A 43 -5.05 18.65 -8.81
C THR A 43 -6.11 17.54 -8.87
N TRP A 44 -5.78 16.39 -9.46
CA TRP A 44 -6.68 15.24 -9.48
C TRP A 44 -7.04 14.77 -8.07
N SER A 45 -6.05 14.67 -7.17
CA SER A 45 -6.31 14.29 -5.77
C SER A 45 -7.27 15.26 -5.08
N VAL A 46 -7.06 16.57 -5.25
CA VAL A 46 -7.93 17.61 -4.68
C VAL A 46 -9.33 17.53 -5.27
N ILE A 47 -9.48 17.36 -6.60
CA ILE A 47 -10.79 17.20 -7.24
C ILE A 47 -11.54 16.00 -6.63
N TRP A 48 -10.89 14.85 -6.50
CA TRP A 48 -11.52 13.66 -5.92
C TRP A 48 -11.91 13.83 -4.46
N VAL A 49 -11.07 14.49 -3.66
CA VAL A 49 -11.40 14.84 -2.28
C VAL A 49 -12.62 15.76 -2.25
N MET A 50 -12.63 16.82 -3.06
CA MET A 50 -13.75 17.76 -3.14
C MET A 50 -15.05 17.08 -3.54
N VAL A 51 -15.02 16.18 -4.54
CA VAL A 51 -16.19 15.39 -4.95
C VAL A 51 -16.72 14.53 -3.81
N SER A 52 -15.84 13.86 -3.05
CA SER A 52 -16.25 13.06 -1.89
C SER A 52 -16.89 13.91 -0.79
N PHE A 53 -16.31 15.08 -0.47
CA PHE A 53 -16.89 15.98 0.52
C PHE A 53 -18.17 16.65 0.05
N LEU A 54 -18.30 16.98 -1.24
CA LEU A 54 -19.55 17.46 -1.82
C LEU A 54 -20.64 16.39 -1.74
N PHE A 55 -20.29 15.13 -1.99
CA PHE A 55 -21.20 14.01 -1.79
C PHE A 55 -21.60 13.86 -0.32
N ALA A 56 -20.67 13.97 0.62
CA ALA A 56 -20.98 13.96 2.06
C ALA A 56 -21.95 15.08 2.46
N ALA A 57 -21.74 16.30 1.95
CA ALA A 57 -22.64 17.43 2.17
C ALA A 57 -24.03 17.20 1.54
N GLY A 58 -24.08 16.67 0.32
CA GLY A 58 -25.34 16.31 -0.34
C GLY A 58 -26.08 15.19 0.39
N LEU A 59 -25.37 14.18 0.87
CA LEU A 59 -25.91 13.10 1.69
C LEU A 59 -26.51 13.64 2.99
N TRP A 60 -25.80 14.56 3.65
CA TRP A 60 -26.28 15.21 4.87
C TRP A 60 -27.57 16.00 4.62
N TRP A 61 -27.61 16.85 3.57
CA TRP A 61 -28.82 17.60 3.21
C TRP A 61 -30.00 16.71 2.85
N TYR A 62 -29.75 15.64 2.09
CA TYR A 62 -30.79 14.68 1.73
C TYR A 62 -31.37 13.96 2.96
N LEU A 63 -30.49 13.53 3.87
CA LEU A 63 -30.91 12.82 5.09
C LEU A 63 -31.56 13.76 6.12
N ASP A 64 -31.16 15.03 6.18
CA ASP A 64 -31.80 16.03 7.04
C ASP A 64 -33.27 16.22 6.64
N GLY A 65 -33.53 16.37 5.34
CA GLY A 65 -34.89 16.52 4.80
C GLY A 65 -35.77 15.27 4.88
N ALA A 66 -35.18 14.06 4.84
CA ALA A 66 -35.92 12.80 4.78
C ALA A 66 -36.10 12.08 6.14
N GLY A 67 -35.20 12.30 7.10
CA GLY A 67 -35.13 11.48 8.32
C GLY A 67 -34.59 12.17 9.57
N GLY A 68 -34.40 13.49 9.53
CA GLY A 68 -34.01 14.33 10.66
C GLY A 68 -32.50 14.40 10.93
N ARG A 69 -32.08 15.52 11.53
CA ARG A 69 -30.66 15.88 11.80
C ARG A 69 -29.83 14.80 12.48
N ALA A 70 -30.42 14.05 13.41
CA ALA A 70 -29.68 13.03 14.17
C ALA A 70 -29.17 11.91 13.24
N ARG A 71 -30.03 11.41 12.34
CA ARG A 71 -29.69 10.36 11.38
C ARG A 71 -28.75 10.86 10.29
N ALA A 72 -28.95 12.10 9.85
CA ALA A 72 -28.07 12.76 8.89
C ALA A 72 -26.64 12.88 9.44
N ASN A 73 -26.49 13.31 10.69
CA ASN A 73 -25.18 13.40 11.36
C ASN A 73 -24.52 12.03 11.48
N GLU A 74 -25.23 11.02 11.98
CA GLU A 74 -24.66 9.68 12.18
C GLU A 74 -24.14 9.07 10.87
N LYS A 75 -24.96 9.05 9.81
CA LYS A 75 -24.58 8.45 8.53
C LYS A 75 -23.55 9.24 7.74
N THR A 76 -23.58 10.57 7.84
CA THR A 76 -22.54 11.40 7.21
C THR A 76 -21.21 11.23 7.95
N LEU A 77 -21.23 11.10 9.27
CA LEU A 77 -20.03 10.87 10.07
C LEU A 77 -19.44 9.49 9.77
N GLU A 78 -20.26 8.43 9.71
CA GLU A 78 -19.82 7.09 9.26
C GLU A 78 -19.14 7.15 7.88
N TYR A 79 -19.74 7.87 6.91
CA TYR A 79 -19.17 8.05 5.57
C TYR A 79 -17.81 8.77 5.59
N VAL A 80 -17.74 9.91 6.27
CA VAL A 80 -16.50 10.72 6.33
C VAL A 80 -15.40 9.98 7.09
N THR A 81 -15.74 9.31 8.19
CA THR A 81 -14.79 8.48 8.95
C THR A 81 -14.28 7.32 8.09
N GLY A 82 -15.17 6.62 7.38
CA GLY A 82 -14.78 5.56 6.44
C GLY A 82 -13.83 6.08 5.35
N TYR A 83 -14.20 7.19 4.70
CA TYR A 83 -13.37 7.84 3.68
C TYR A 83 -11.99 8.23 4.20
N LEU A 84 -11.89 8.83 5.40
CA LEU A 84 -10.62 9.22 5.99
C LEU A 84 -9.74 8.00 6.33
N ILE A 85 -10.34 6.93 6.86
CA ILE A 85 -9.62 5.67 7.14
C ILE A 85 -9.06 5.09 5.85
N GLU A 86 -9.89 4.96 4.81
CA GLU A 86 -9.46 4.44 3.50
C GLU A 86 -8.37 5.31 2.87
N LYS A 87 -8.52 6.64 2.94
CA LYS A 87 -7.54 7.57 2.38
C LYS A 87 -6.22 7.52 3.15
N SER A 88 -6.25 7.43 4.48
CA SER A 88 -5.06 7.30 5.32
C SER A 88 -4.30 6.01 5.00
N LEU A 89 -5.00 4.88 4.88
CA LEU A 89 -4.41 3.61 4.46
C LEU A 89 -3.79 3.70 3.07
N ALA A 90 -4.43 4.38 2.12
CA ALA A 90 -3.86 4.56 0.78
C ALA A 90 -2.56 5.41 0.80
N VAL A 91 -2.55 6.50 1.58
CA VAL A 91 -1.39 7.41 1.70
C VAL A 91 -0.19 6.71 2.37
N ASP A 92 -0.43 5.94 3.43
CA ASP A 92 0.61 5.17 4.11
C ASP A 92 1.33 4.21 3.15
N ASN A 93 0.56 3.47 2.34
CA ASN A 93 1.13 2.57 1.34
C ASN A 93 1.97 3.31 0.29
N VAL A 94 1.49 4.45 -0.23
CA VAL A 94 2.25 5.26 -1.22
C VAL A 94 3.55 5.80 -0.62
N PHE A 95 3.53 6.24 0.64
CA PHE A 95 4.72 6.76 1.30
C PHE A 95 5.82 5.69 1.44
N VAL A 96 5.46 4.47 1.82
CA VAL A 96 6.38 3.33 1.86
C VAL A 96 7.03 3.09 0.49
N TRP A 97 6.24 3.14 -0.59
CA TRP A 97 6.77 2.99 -1.95
C TRP A 97 7.73 4.12 -2.34
N LEU A 98 7.41 5.38 -2.01
CA LEU A 98 8.29 6.52 -2.29
C LEU A 98 9.62 6.41 -1.55
N MET A 99 9.60 6.03 -0.27
CA MET A 99 10.82 5.77 0.50
C MET A 99 11.64 4.64 -0.12
N LEU A 100 10.99 3.54 -0.52
CA LEU A 100 11.65 2.39 -1.14
C LEU A 100 12.28 2.78 -2.50
N PHE A 101 11.56 3.51 -3.35
CA PHE A 101 12.09 3.97 -4.64
C PHE A 101 13.23 4.95 -4.49
N SER A 102 13.13 5.88 -3.55
CA SER A 102 14.22 6.79 -3.21
C SER A 102 15.44 6.03 -2.70
N PHE A 103 15.22 5.02 -1.87
CA PHE A 103 16.28 4.21 -1.28
C PHE A 103 17.05 3.39 -2.33
N PHE A 104 16.35 2.79 -3.29
CA PHE A 104 16.96 2.02 -4.38
C PHE A 104 17.33 2.86 -5.62
N GLY A 105 17.14 4.19 -5.56
CA GLY A 105 17.44 5.09 -6.68
C GLY A 105 16.66 4.78 -7.96
N ILE A 106 15.43 4.27 -7.85
CA ILE A 106 14.66 3.77 -9.00
C ILE A 106 14.17 4.95 -9.87
N PRO A 107 14.56 5.03 -11.15
CA PRO A 107 14.13 6.09 -12.03
C PRO A 107 12.61 6.05 -12.25
N LEU A 108 11.98 7.22 -12.37
CA LEU A 108 10.51 7.39 -12.48
C LEU A 108 9.85 6.51 -13.55
N GLU A 109 10.56 6.22 -14.64
CA GLU A 109 10.05 5.37 -15.74
C GLU A 109 9.84 3.92 -15.33
N LEU A 110 10.65 3.41 -14.40
CA LEU A 110 10.58 2.04 -13.90
C LEU A 110 9.65 1.91 -12.69
N GLN A 111 9.35 3.01 -11.99
CA GLN A 111 8.52 2.99 -10.78
C GLN A 111 7.15 2.35 -11.03
N LYS A 112 6.46 2.66 -12.13
CA LYS A 112 5.15 2.04 -12.44
C LYS A 112 5.24 0.52 -12.55
N ARG A 113 6.30 0.00 -13.19
CA ARG A 113 6.50 -1.45 -13.37
C ARG A 113 6.88 -2.12 -12.05
N VAL A 114 7.81 -1.53 -11.30
CA VAL A 114 8.22 -2.04 -9.98
C VAL A 114 7.05 -2.00 -9.00
N LEU A 115 6.23 -0.95 -9.04
CA LEU A 115 5.03 -0.82 -8.23
C LEU A 115 4.03 -1.93 -8.53
N ALA A 116 3.80 -2.29 -9.80
CA ALA A 116 2.85 -3.35 -10.16
C ALA A 116 3.25 -4.72 -9.57
N PHE A 117 4.52 -5.12 -9.73
CA PHE A 117 5.03 -6.37 -9.13
C PHE A 117 5.11 -6.27 -7.59
N GLY A 118 5.43 -5.09 -7.08
CA GLY A 118 5.50 -4.80 -5.66
C GLY A 118 4.16 -4.91 -4.97
N VAL A 119 3.09 -4.34 -5.56
CA VAL A 119 1.71 -4.42 -5.06
C VAL A 119 1.22 -5.86 -5.09
N LEU A 120 1.49 -6.61 -6.16
CA LEU A 120 1.19 -8.05 -6.20
C LEU A 120 1.85 -8.82 -5.05
N GLY A 121 3.14 -8.61 -4.85
CA GLY A 121 3.89 -9.24 -3.76
C GLY A 121 3.38 -8.81 -2.38
N ALA A 122 3.06 -7.53 -2.22
CA ALA A 122 2.52 -6.99 -0.97
C ALA A 122 1.13 -7.55 -0.66
N ILE A 123 0.24 -7.67 -1.65
CA ILE A 123 -1.07 -8.30 -1.49
C ILE A 123 -0.90 -9.76 -1.07
N LEU A 124 -0.06 -10.53 -1.77
CA LEU A 124 0.20 -11.93 -1.43
C LEU A 124 0.73 -12.09 -0.01
N MET A 125 1.76 -11.33 0.36
CA MET A 125 2.33 -11.33 1.72
C MET A 125 1.28 -10.94 2.76
N ARG A 126 0.46 -9.92 2.46
CA ARG A 126 -0.64 -9.48 3.33
C ARG A 126 -1.68 -10.58 3.50
N THR A 127 -2.09 -11.25 2.42
CA THR A 127 -3.04 -12.37 2.47
C THR A 127 -2.52 -13.50 3.34
N VAL A 128 -1.26 -13.92 3.13
CA VAL A 128 -0.62 -14.97 3.95
C VAL A 128 -0.53 -14.54 5.40
N MET A 129 -0.05 -13.32 5.68
CA MET A 129 0.11 -12.81 7.04
C MET A 129 -1.23 -12.67 7.77
N ILE A 130 -2.30 -12.25 7.09
CA ILE A 130 -3.64 -12.14 7.68
C ILE A 130 -4.17 -13.52 8.04
N PHE A 131 -4.13 -14.49 7.13
CA PHE A 131 -4.63 -15.84 7.41
C PHE A 131 -3.80 -16.56 8.46
N ALA A 132 -2.47 -16.48 8.36
CA ALA A 132 -1.57 -17.06 9.35
C ALA A 132 -1.73 -16.39 10.72
N GLY A 133 -1.86 -15.06 10.76
CA GLY A 133 -2.08 -14.30 11.99
C GLY A 133 -3.43 -14.61 12.62
N ALA A 134 -4.50 -14.69 11.82
CA ALA A 134 -5.84 -15.05 12.30
C ALA A 134 -5.85 -16.47 12.88
N TRP A 135 -5.22 -17.43 12.21
CA TRP A 135 -5.07 -18.80 12.70
C TRP A 135 -4.24 -18.85 14.00
N LEU A 136 -3.13 -18.12 14.07
CA LEU A 136 -2.27 -18.05 15.24
C LEU A 136 -2.99 -17.44 16.46
N ILE A 137 -3.77 -16.38 16.25
CA ILE A 137 -4.55 -15.71 17.30
C ILE A 137 -5.68 -16.62 17.79
N ALA A 138 -6.33 -17.37 16.89
CA ALA A 138 -7.41 -18.29 17.26
C ALA A 138 -6.93 -19.38 18.23
N GLU A 139 -5.71 -19.90 18.03
CA GLU A 139 -5.12 -20.91 18.91
C GLU A 139 -4.48 -20.29 20.17
N PHE A 140 -3.84 -19.12 20.04
CA PHE A 140 -3.05 -18.52 21.12
C PHE A 140 -3.45 -17.06 21.38
N HIS A 141 -4.42 -16.87 22.26
CA HIS A 141 -4.92 -15.54 22.63
C HIS A 141 -3.84 -14.64 23.27
N TRP A 142 -2.85 -15.21 23.95
CA TRP A 142 -1.74 -14.45 24.54
C TRP A 142 -0.85 -13.76 23.48
N VAL A 143 -0.85 -14.27 22.24
CA VAL A 143 -0.12 -13.68 21.10
C VAL A 143 -0.64 -12.28 20.79
N LEU A 144 -1.89 -11.96 21.11
CA LEU A 144 -2.43 -10.60 20.95
C LEU A 144 -1.68 -9.58 21.82
N TYR A 145 -1.34 -9.93 23.07
CA TYR A 145 -0.57 -9.04 23.93
C TYR A 145 0.85 -8.84 23.39
N LEU A 146 1.46 -9.91 22.85
CA LEU A 146 2.77 -9.83 22.21
C LEU A 146 2.73 -8.95 20.96
N PHE A 147 1.74 -9.14 20.08
CA PHE A 147 1.56 -8.32 18.88
C PHE A 147 1.27 -6.86 19.24
N GLY A 148 0.44 -6.60 20.25
CA GLY A 148 0.15 -5.25 20.73
C GLY A 148 1.38 -4.55 21.30
N ALA A 149 2.17 -5.25 22.13
CA ALA A 149 3.44 -4.74 22.64
C ALA A 149 4.45 -4.49 21.52
N PHE A 150 4.53 -5.40 20.54
CA PHE A 150 5.37 -5.24 19.35
C PHE A 150 4.95 -4.01 18.53
N LEU A 151 3.65 -3.83 18.28
CA LEU A 151 3.12 -2.68 17.55
C LEU A 151 3.43 -1.36 18.29
N LEU A 152 3.19 -1.31 19.61
CA LEU A 152 3.55 -0.15 20.44
C LEU A 152 5.05 0.16 20.35
N PHE A 153 5.89 -0.85 20.49
CA PHE A 153 7.34 -0.69 20.36
C PHE A 153 7.73 -0.16 18.98
N THR A 154 7.19 -0.73 17.90
CA THR A 154 7.47 -0.27 16.53
C THR A 154 6.96 1.15 16.28
N GLY A 155 5.78 1.50 16.79
CA GLY A 155 5.22 2.85 16.67
C GLY A 155 6.07 3.89 17.41
N VAL A 156 6.47 3.60 18.65
CA VAL A 156 7.38 4.47 19.43
C VAL A 156 8.73 4.61 18.72
N LYS A 157 9.27 3.50 18.19
CA LYS A 157 10.52 3.53 17.42
C LYS A 157 10.38 4.41 16.17
N MET A 158 9.32 4.26 15.38
CA MET A 158 9.09 5.08 14.20
C MET A 158 8.96 6.57 14.54
N TRP A 159 8.29 6.90 15.64
CA TRP A 159 8.20 8.27 16.11
C TRP A 159 9.56 8.83 16.54
N TRP A 160 10.37 8.05 17.25
CA TRP A 160 11.70 8.46 17.70
C TRP A 160 12.69 8.67 16.56
N PHE A 161 12.57 7.87 15.50
CA PHE A 161 13.44 7.94 14.31
C PHE A 161 12.86 8.81 13.18
N ALA A 162 11.75 9.53 13.41
CA ALA A 162 11.10 10.35 12.38
C ALA A 162 12.01 11.49 11.86
N ASP A 163 12.88 12.05 12.72
CA ASP A 163 13.82 13.13 12.36
C ASP A 163 15.24 12.64 12.04
N ALA A 164 15.52 11.34 12.20
CA ALA A 164 16.83 10.78 11.92
C ALA A 164 16.92 10.45 10.42
N LYS A 165 17.82 11.13 9.68
CA LYS A 165 18.25 10.68 8.35
C LYS A 165 18.78 9.25 8.52
N PRO A 166 18.09 8.20 8.05
CA PRO A 166 18.57 6.86 8.30
C PRO A 166 19.85 6.70 7.48
N ASP A 167 20.92 6.21 8.09
CA ASP A 167 22.13 5.86 7.35
C ASP A 167 21.87 4.49 6.68
N LEU A 168 21.06 4.51 5.61
CA LEU A 168 20.51 3.31 4.97
C LEU A 168 21.59 2.42 4.31
N ALA A 169 22.80 2.93 4.07
CA ALA A 169 23.92 2.16 3.53
C ALA A 169 24.46 1.09 4.52
N ASN A 170 24.25 1.29 5.82
CA ASN A 170 24.74 0.38 6.86
C ASN A 170 23.71 -0.67 7.32
N ASN A 171 22.53 -0.73 6.69
CA ASN A 171 21.47 -1.64 7.13
C ASN A 171 21.89 -3.12 6.91
N PRO A 172 21.88 -3.97 7.95
CA PRO A 172 22.26 -5.39 7.85
C PRO A 172 21.41 -6.18 6.85
N LEU A 173 20.14 -5.82 6.66
CA LEU A 173 19.29 -6.39 5.61
C LEU A 173 19.83 -6.07 4.21
N LEU A 174 20.40 -4.88 4.01
CA LEU A 174 21.04 -4.52 2.76
C LEU A 174 22.33 -5.26 2.50
N LYS A 175 23.16 -5.41 3.53
CA LYS A 175 24.40 -6.19 3.45
C LYS A 175 24.11 -7.66 3.15
N TRP A 176 23.00 -8.20 3.70
CA TRP A 176 22.55 -9.55 3.38
C TRP A 176 22.04 -9.68 1.95
N LEU A 177 21.24 -8.71 1.49
CA LEU A 177 20.71 -8.70 0.11
C LEU A 177 21.84 -8.51 -0.93
N ARG A 178 22.79 -7.59 -0.69
CA ARG A 178 24.00 -7.38 -1.50
C ARG A 178 24.97 -8.59 -1.47
N ARG A 179 24.96 -9.39 -0.41
CA ARG A 179 25.73 -10.66 -0.36
C ARG A 179 25.08 -11.77 -1.19
N ARG A 180 23.74 -11.76 -1.32
CA ARG A 180 22.99 -12.80 -2.05
C ARG A 180 22.74 -12.44 -3.52
N LEU A 181 22.70 -11.16 -3.84
CA LEU A 181 22.59 -10.64 -5.20
C LEU A 181 23.86 -9.83 -5.49
N LYS A 182 24.63 -10.22 -6.52
CA LYS A 182 25.81 -9.48 -6.99
C LYS A 182 25.37 -8.17 -7.67
N VAL A 183 24.92 -7.22 -6.86
CA VAL A 183 24.52 -5.87 -7.28
C VAL A 183 25.76 -4.99 -7.19
N THR A 184 26.16 -4.39 -8.31
CA THR A 184 27.29 -3.45 -8.38
C THR A 184 26.92 -2.12 -7.71
N ASP A 185 27.88 -1.47 -7.05
CA ASP A 185 27.69 -0.20 -6.32
C ASP A 185 27.44 1.01 -7.22
N GLU A 186 27.59 0.87 -8.54
CA GLU A 186 27.41 1.95 -9.52
C GLU A 186 26.34 1.59 -10.57
N LEU A 187 25.33 2.46 -10.71
CA LEU A 187 24.33 2.42 -11.79
C LEU A 187 24.98 2.83 -13.12
N GLN A 188 25.39 1.86 -13.94
CA GLN A 188 25.86 2.11 -15.31
C GLN A 188 24.70 2.13 -16.33
N GLY A 189 23.86 3.17 -16.25
CA GLY A 189 22.89 3.51 -17.29
C GLY A 189 21.77 2.48 -17.55
N GLU A 190 21.40 2.27 -18.82
CA GLU A 190 20.17 1.57 -19.26
C GLU A 190 20.26 0.02 -19.37
N ARG A 191 21.34 -0.62 -18.92
CA ARG A 191 21.53 -2.08 -19.12
C ARG A 191 21.38 -2.85 -17.80
N PHE A 192 20.29 -3.62 -17.68
CA PHE A 192 19.98 -4.47 -16.51
C PHE A 192 21.03 -5.55 -16.20
N PHE A 193 21.90 -5.89 -17.15
CA PHE A 193 22.99 -6.85 -16.93
C PHE A 193 24.26 -6.31 -17.59
N VAL A 194 25.29 -6.06 -16.79
CA VAL A 194 26.61 -5.65 -17.27
C VAL A 194 27.61 -6.78 -16.96
N ARG A 195 28.41 -7.16 -17.95
CA ARG A 195 29.41 -8.22 -17.80
C ARG A 195 30.75 -7.56 -17.49
N LEU A 196 31.15 -7.58 -16.23
CA LEU A 196 32.47 -7.14 -15.77
C LEU A 196 33.33 -8.39 -15.51
N GLU A 197 34.54 -8.42 -16.06
CA GLU A 197 35.52 -9.50 -15.87
C GLU A 197 34.98 -10.92 -16.14
N GLY A 198 34.16 -11.07 -17.18
CA GLY A 198 33.64 -12.39 -17.62
C GLY A 198 32.44 -12.91 -16.84
N VAL A 199 32.08 -12.30 -15.70
CA VAL A 199 30.95 -12.67 -14.85
C VAL A 199 29.77 -11.71 -15.06
N ARG A 200 28.54 -12.24 -15.11
CA ARG A 200 27.33 -11.42 -15.27
C ARG A 200 26.99 -10.76 -13.93
N HIS A 201 27.03 -9.43 -13.90
CA HIS A 201 26.53 -8.62 -12.80
C HIS A 201 25.17 -8.05 -13.18
N ALA A 202 24.22 -8.06 -12.25
CA ALA A 202 22.96 -7.34 -12.38
C ALA A 202 23.18 -5.96 -11.77
N THR A 203 22.89 -4.91 -12.53
CA THR A 203 22.97 -3.52 -12.09
C THR A 203 21.59 -3.05 -11.68
#